data_AF-A0A6I9NCW6-F1
#
_entry.id   AF-A0A6I9NCW6-F1
#
_cell.length_a   1.000
_cell.length_b   1.000
_cell.length_c   1.000
_cell.angle_alpha   90.00
_cell.angle_beta   90.00
_cell.angle_gamma   90.00
#
_symmetry.space_group_name_H-M   'P 1'
#
loop_
_entity.id
_entity.type
_entity.pdbx_description
1 polymer ?
#
loop_
_entity_poly.entity_id
_entity_poly.type
_entity_poly.pdbx_seq_one_letter_code
_entity_poly.pdbx_strand_id
1 'polypeptide(L)'
;KSVGIVTTTRVQHATPATSYAHSASRKWYSDADMPEAAKKDGCTDIASQMLKNTDIDVIIGGGRKYMTPRGTKDPEYPADFSSRGKRKDGRNLIDEWQKMKIGKVARYVWNQTDFSAVDPETTDYLMGEFVV
;
A
#
# COMPACT_ATOMS: atom_id res chain seq x y z
N LYS A 1 -7.26 12.21 -16.32
CA LYS A 1 -6.93 13.13 -15.20
C LYS A 1 -6.15 12.33 -14.19
N SER A 2 -5.07 12.87 -13.64
CA SER A 2 -4.34 12.22 -12.56
C SER A 2 -5.11 12.31 -11.24
N VAL A 3 -4.90 11.33 -10.37
CA VAL A 3 -5.54 11.18 -9.07
C VAL A 3 -4.48 10.93 -7.99
N GLY A 4 -4.73 11.47 -6.81
CA GLY A 4 -3.82 11.35 -5.69
C GLY A 4 -4.55 11.16 -4.37
N ILE A 5 -3.96 10.35 -3.49
CA ILE A 5 -4.43 10.11 -2.12
C ILE A 5 -3.31 10.51 -1.18
N VAL A 6 -3.59 11.46 -0.30
CA VAL A 6 -2.67 11.90 0.74
C VAL A 6 -3.39 11.84 2.07
N THR A 7 -2.80 11.15 3.05
CA THR A 7 -3.37 11.01 4.38
C THR A 7 -2.27 10.90 5.43
N THR A 8 -2.58 11.33 6.66
CA THR A 8 -1.76 11.05 7.85
C THR A 8 -2.12 9.71 8.50
N THR A 9 -3.08 8.99 7.95
CA THR A 9 -3.47 7.64 8.40
C THR A 9 -2.82 6.58 7.50
N ARG A 10 -3.19 5.32 7.71
CA ARG A 10 -2.84 4.27 6.75
C ARG A 10 -3.57 4.51 5.44
N VAL A 11 -2.93 4.35 4.30
CA VAL A 11 -3.60 4.53 2.99
C VAL A 11 -4.72 3.51 2.76
N GLN A 12 -4.71 2.39 3.52
CA GLN A 12 -5.76 1.37 3.58
C GLN A 12 -6.86 1.70 4.61
N HIS A 13 -6.77 2.81 5.33
CA HIS A 13 -7.80 3.22 6.29
C HIS A 13 -9.12 3.55 5.57
N ALA A 14 -10.23 3.56 6.31
CA ALA A 14 -11.56 3.70 5.72
C ALA A 14 -11.71 4.97 4.85
N THR A 15 -11.20 6.12 5.32
CA THR A 15 -11.32 7.40 4.60
C THR A 15 -10.58 7.42 3.25
N PRO A 16 -9.29 7.04 3.14
CA PRO A 16 -8.65 6.94 1.83
C PRO A 16 -9.20 5.79 1.00
N ALA A 17 -9.55 4.64 1.61
CA ALA A 17 -10.03 3.46 0.90
C ALA A 17 -11.34 3.68 0.14
N THR A 18 -12.19 4.63 0.53
CA THR A 18 -13.44 4.92 -0.21
C THR A 18 -13.20 5.38 -1.65
N SER A 19 -12.00 5.88 -1.96
CA SER A 19 -11.65 6.36 -3.31
C SER A 19 -11.28 5.23 -4.28
N TYR A 20 -10.96 4.02 -3.79
CA TYR A 20 -10.48 2.93 -4.65
C TYR A 20 -11.00 1.53 -4.28
N ALA A 21 -11.47 1.30 -3.05
CA ALA A 21 -11.83 -0.02 -2.56
C ALA A 21 -13.34 -0.20 -2.39
N HIS A 22 -13.80 -1.41 -2.69
CA HIS A 22 -15.12 -1.91 -2.36
C HIS A 22 -14.96 -3.11 -1.41
N SER A 23 -15.31 -2.92 -0.15
CA SER A 23 -15.15 -3.96 0.88
C SER A 23 -16.35 -3.98 1.81
N ALA A 24 -16.82 -5.19 2.14
CA ALA A 24 -17.86 -5.39 3.14
C ALA A 24 -17.38 -5.03 4.57
N SER A 25 -16.06 -4.92 4.78
CA SER A 25 -15.50 -4.50 6.06
C SER A 25 -14.29 -3.59 5.89
N ARG A 26 -14.33 -2.45 6.58
CA ARG A 26 -13.17 -1.54 6.71
C ARG A 26 -11.97 -2.15 7.42
N LYS A 27 -12.13 -3.31 8.09
CA LYS A 27 -11.07 -3.98 8.85
C LYS A 27 -10.18 -4.87 7.97
N TRP A 28 -10.58 -5.15 6.73
CA TRP A 28 -9.85 -6.01 5.80
C TRP A 28 -8.67 -5.30 5.15
N TYR A 29 -7.75 -4.77 5.96
CA TYR A 29 -6.60 -4.00 5.48
C TYR A 29 -5.64 -4.87 4.66
N SER A 30 -5.39 -6.09 5.12
CA SER A 30 -4.64 -7.13 4.40
C SER A 30 -5.42 -8.44 4.36
N ASP A 31 -4.93 -9.40 3.58
CA ASP A 31 -5.46 -10.77 3.53
C ASP A 31 -5.46 -11.44 4.91
N ALA A 32 -4.56 -11.04 5.80
CA ALA A 32 -4.46 -11.56 7.15
C ALA A 32 -5.67 -11.19 8.04
N ASP A 33 -6.37 -10.11 7.72
CA ASP A 33 -7.52 -9.56 8.45
C ASP A 33 -8.87 -10.08 7.94
N MET A 34 -8.85 -10.87 6.85
CA MET A 34 -10.05 -11.39 6.19
C MET A 34 -10.41 -12.80 6.68
N PRO A 35 -11.70 -13.11 6.84
CA PRO A 35 -12.14 -14.48 7.07
C PRO A 35 -11.94 -15.32 5.80
N GLU A 36 -11.61 -16.60 5.97
CA GLU A 36 -11.36 -17.52 4.85
C GLU A 36 -12.58 -17.69 3.94
N ALA A 37 -13.80 -17.62 4.48
CA ALA A 37 -15.02 -17.64 3.68
C ALA A 37 -15.07 -16.49 2.67
N ALA A 38 -14.79 -15.25 3.10
CA ALA A 38 -14.80 -14.09 2.20
C ALA A 38 -13.73 -14.21 1.11
N LYS A 39 -12.55 -14.77 1.43
CA LYS A 39 -11.51 -15.02 0.42
C LYS A 39 -11.97 -16.03 -0.64
N LYS A 40 -12.64 -17.11 -0.21
CA LYS A 40 -13.21 -18.13 -1.11
C LYS A 40 -14.32 -17.56 -2.00
N ASP A 41 -15.10 -16.63 -1.47
CA ASP A 41 -16.15 -15.91 -2.22
C ASP A 41 -15.58 -14.84 -3.17
N GLY A 42 -14.25 -14.71 -3.27
CA GLY A 42 -13.58 -13.83 -4.21
C GLY A 42 -13.34 -12.40 -3.69
N CYS A 43 -13.67 -12.10 -2.43
CA CYS A 43 -13.31 -10.80 -1.85
C CYS A 43 -11.79 -10.67 -1.73
N THR A 44 -11.28 -9.47 -2.03
CA THR A 44 -9.87 -9.11 -1.88
C THR A 44 -9.68 -8.05 -0.81
N ASP A 45 -8.52 -8.07 -0.15
CA ASP A 45 -8.17 -7.09 0.88
C ASP A 45 -7.97 -5.68 0.30
N ILE A 46 -8.14 -4.66 1.15
CA ILE A 46 -8.06 -3.25 0.75
C ILE A 46 -6.70 -2.92 0.13
N ALA A 47 -5.58 -3.44 0.68
CA ALA A 47 -4.26 -3.20 0.10
C ALA A 47 -4.13 -3.78 -1.32
N SER A 48 -4.66 -4.99 -1.57
CA SER A 48 -4.70 -5.56 -2.92
C SER A 48 -5.58 -4.75 -3.88
N GLN A 49 -6.71 -4.22 -3.40
CA GLN A 49 -7.62 -3.41 -4.21
C GLN A 49 -6.98 -2.09 -4.65
N MET A 50 -6.12 -1.50 -3.81
CA MET A 50 -5.37 -0.28 -4.13
C MET A 50 -4.54 -0.40 -5.41
N LEU A 51 -3.99 -1.58 -5.69
CA LEU A 51 -3.21 -1.84 -6.90
C LEU A 51 -4.08 -2.11 -8.13
N LYS A 52 -5.24 -2.75 -7.94
CA LYS A 52 -6.01 -3.36 -9.02
C LYS A 52 -7.18 -2.51 -9.51
N ASN A 53 -7.89 -1.85 -8.61
CA ASN A 53 -9.19 -1.26 -8.94
C ASN A 53 -9.05 0.05 -9.72
N THR A 54 -8.07 0.87 -9.35
CA THR A 54 -7.87 2.19 -9.92
C THR A 54 -6.38 2.44 -10.12
N ASP A 55 -6.03 3.08 -11.24
CA ASP A 55 -4.69 3.59 -11.44
C ASP A 55 -4.53 4.91 -10.67
N ILE A 56 -3.71 4.89 -9.62
CA ILE A 56 -3.47 6.04 -8.74
C ILE A 56 -2.05 6.53 -8.96
N ASP A 57 -1.91 7.79 -9.38
CA ASP A 57 -0.62 8.43 -9.68
C ASP A 57 0.18 8.67 -8.39
N VAL A 58 -0.48 9.15 -7.32
CA VAL A 58 0.18 9.52 -6.06
C VAL A 58 -0.52 8.88 -4.87
N ILE A 59 0.24 8.11 -4.08
CA ILE A 59 -0.22 7.46 -2.84
C ILE A 59 0.73 7.89 -1.72
N ILE A 60 0.24 8.67 -0.75
CA ILE A 60 1.05 9.15 0.37
C ILE A 60 0.30 8.92 1.69
N GLY A 61 0.94 8.23 2.62
CA GLY A 61 0.44 8.04 3.98
C GLY A 61 1.23 6.95 4.67
N GLY A 62 0.61 6.18 5.56
CA GLY A 62 1.26 4.99 6.13
C GLY A 62 0.62 3.66 5.77
N GLY A 63 0.96 2.61 6.51
CA GLY A 63 0.37 1.28 6.32
C GLY A 63 1.28 0.23 5.68
N ARG A 64 2.59 0.49 5.62
CA ARG A 64 3.63 -0.39 5.05
C ARG A 64 3.50 -1.88 5.41
N LYS A 65 3.15 -2.17 6.67
CA LYS A 65 2.97 -3.55 7.15
C LYS A 65 1.87 -4.34 6.43
N TYR A 66 0.90 -3.70 5.80
CA TYR A 66 -0.18 -4.37 5.05
C TYR A 66 0.22 -4.70 3.61
N MET A 67 1.34 -4.16 3.14
CA MET A 67 1.84 -4.32 1.79
C MET A 67 2.88 -5.45 1.66
N THR A 68 3.55 -5.82 2.76
CA THR A 68 4.67 -6.76 2.74
C THR A 68 4.36 -8.12 3.39
N PRO A 69 5.06 -9.20 2.97
CA PRO A 69 4.89 -10.54 3.52
C PRO A 69 5.13 -10.61 5.02
N ARG A 70 4.48 -11.58 5.69
CA ARG A 70 4.67 -11.84 7.11
C ARG A 70 6.14 -12.04 7.46
N GLY A 71 6.62 -11.25 8.42
CA GLY A 71 8.00 -11.34 8.90
C GLY A 71 9.00 -10.40 8.21
N THR A 72 8.58 -9.72 7.14
CA THR A 72 9.37 -8.64 6.52
C THR A 72 9.62 -7.55 7.55
N LYS A 73 10.88 -7.21 7.77
CA LYS A 73 11.27 -6.16 8.72
C LYS A 73 10.88 -4.80 8.15
N ASP A 74 10.28 -3.97 8.99
CA ASP A 74 10.05 -2.58 8.63
C ASP A 74 11.40 -1.84 8.54
N PRO A 75 11.67 -1.07 7.48
CA PRO A 75 12.96 -0.41 7.31
C PRO A 75 13.23 0.68 8.36
N GLU A 76 12.19 1.24 8.97
CA GLU A 76 12.31 2.27 10.01
C GLU A 76 12.33 1.68 11.41
N TYR A 77 11.58 0.60 11.64
CA TYR A 77 11.53 -0.13 12.93
C TYR A 77 11.91 -1.61 12.80
N PRO A 78 13.16 -1.94 12.44
CA PRO A 78 13.57 -3.33 12.17
C PRO A 78 13.54 -4.25 13.40
N ALA A 79 13.66 -3.66 14.60
CA ALA A 79 13.60 -4.37 15.88
C ALA A 79 12.17 -4.57 16.41
N ASP A 80 11.19 -3.82 15.91
CA ASP A 80 9.80 -3.96 16.34
C ASP A 80 9.08 -5.06 15.54
N PHE A 81 8.69 -6.12 16.24
CA PHE A 81 7.95 -7.23 15.65
C PHE A 81 6.53 -6.82 15.21
N SER A 82 5.94 -5.79 15.84
CA SER A 82 4.57 -5.34 15.57
C SER A 82 4.43 -4.54 14.27
N SER A 83 5.55 -3.93 13.83
CA SER A 83 5.69 -3.18 12.58
C SER A 83 6.00 -4.06 11.38
N ARG A 84 6.32 -5.35 11.60
CA ARG A 84 6.61 -6.28 10.50
C ARG A 84 5.42 -6.46 9.58
N GLY A 85 5.74 -6.82 8.33
CA GLY A 85 4.75 -7.21 7.34
C GLY A 85 3.74 -8.22 7.89
N LYS A 86 2.49 -8.10 7.46
CA LYS A 86 1.35 -8.86 7.97
C LYS A 86 0.80 -9.86 6.97
N ARG A 87 1.08 -9.69 5.68
CA ARG A 87 0.42 -10.47 4.63
C ARG A 87 0.73 -11.97 4.75
N LYS A 88 -0.29 -12.81 4.72
CA LYS A 88 -0.14 -14.29 4.83
C LYS A 88 -0.03 -14.96 3.46
N ASP A 89 -0.39 -14.26 2.39
CA ASP A 89 -0.30 -14.71 1.01
C ASP A 89 1.12 -14.67 0.40
N GLY A 90 2.11 -14.18 1.15
CA GLY A 90 3.50 -14.12 0.70
C GLY A 90 3.79 -13.05 -0.34
N ARG A 91 2.83 -12.17 -0.64
CA ARG A 91 2.96 -11.14 -1.68
C ARG A 91 3.65 -9.88 -1.13
N ASN A 92 4.50 -9.28 -1.96
CA ASN A 92 5.00 -7.92 -1.72
C ASN A 92 4.32 -6.97 -2.70
N LEU A 93 3.29 -6.28 -2.21
CA LEU A 93 2.49 -5.37 -3.02
C LEU A 93 3.27 -4.12 -3.45
N ILE A 94 4.33 -3.73 -2.75
CA ILE A 94 5.18 -2.61 -3.17
C ILE A 94 5.89 -3.00 -4.47
N ASP A 95 6.53 -4.17 -4.48
CA ASP A 95 7.23 -4.68 -5.66
C ASP A 95 6.26 -4.94 -6.82
N GLU A 96 5.07 -5.48 -6.52
CA GLU A 96 4.02 -5.69 -7.53
C GLU A 96 3.58 -4.35 -8.15
N TRP A 97 3.31 -3.33 -7.32
CA TRP A 97 2.94 -2.01 -7.81
C TRP A 97 4.01 -1.41 -8.71
N GLN A 98 5.29 -1.48 -8.33
CA GLN A 98 6.39 -1.00 -9.17
C GLN A 98 6.47 -1.75 -10.51
N LYS A 99 6.29 -3.08 -10.49
CA LYS A 99 6.26 -3.93 -11.69
C LYS A 99 5.06 -3.65 -12.59
N MET A 100 3.95 -3.14 -12.06
CA MET A 100 2.80 -2.75 -12.88
C MET A 100 3.05 -1.47 -13.68
N LYS A 101 4.05 -0.66 -13.33
CA LYS A 101 4.36 0.62 -13.98
C LYS A 101 5.50 0.51 -15.01
N ILE A 102 5.63 -0.63 -15.69
CA ILE A 102 6.64 -0.82 -16.74
C ILE A 102 6.50 0.27 -17.82
N GLY A 103 7.61 0.89 -18.19
CA GLY A 103 7.64 2.00 -19.15
C GLY A 103 7.32 3.38 -18.54
N LYS A 104 7.15 3.45 -17.22
CA LYS A 104 6.91 4.67 -16.44
C LYS A 104 7.91 4.76 -15.28
N VAL A 105 8.16 5.97 -14.81
CA VAL A 105 9.04 6.21 -13.66
C VAL A 105 8.21 6.13 -12.37
N ALA A 106 8.19 4.95 -11.76
CA ALA A 106 7.52 4.71 -10.48
C ALA A 106 8.52 4.73 -9.31
N ARG A 107 8.31 5.61 -8.34
CA ARG A 107 9.14 5.77 -7.15
C ARG A 107 8.40 5.28 -5.92
N TYR A 108 9.04 4.40 -5.17
CA TYR A 108 8.62 4.05 -3.81
C TYR A 108 9.56 4.72 -2.83
N VAL A 109 9.01 5.41 -1.83
CA VAL A 109 9.78 6.07 -0.77
C VAL A 109 9.12 5.81 0.58
N TRP A 110 9.93 5.83 1.63
CA TRP A 110 9.47 5.48 2.96
C TRP A 110 10.00 6.41 4.06
N ASN A 111 10.93 7.31 3.74
CA ASN A 111 11.49 8.32 4.65
C ASN A 111 11.49 9.71 4.00
N GLN A 112 11.64 10.75 4.84
CA GLN A 112 11.57 12.15 4.40
C GLN A 112 12.67 12.51 3.40
N THR A 113 13.89 12.00 3.59
CA THR A 113 15.03 12.31 2.71
C THR A 113 14.78 11.83 1.29
N ASP A 114 14.35 10.59 1.12
CA ASP A 114 14.06 10.01 -0.19
C ASP A 114 12.86 10.71 -0.85
N PHE A 115 11.85 11.09 -0.06
CA PHE A 115 10.71 11.86 -0.55
C PHE A 115 11.11 13.23 -1.07
N SER A 116 11.95 13.96 -0.32
CA SER A 116 12.46 15.27 -0.76
C SER A 116 13.38 15.19 -1.98
N ALA A 117 13.94 14.01 -2.27
CA ALA A 117 14.76 13.77 -3.45
C ALA A 117 13.93 13.35 -4.70
N VAL A 118 12.62 13.16 -4.56
CA VAL A 118 11.74 12.86 -5.71
C VAL A 118 11.61 14.10 -6.58
N ASP A 119 12.00 13.97 -7.83
CA ASP A 119 11.77 14.99 -8.85
C ASP A 119 10.37 14.78 -9.49
N PRO A 120 9.43 15.72 -9.27
CA PRO A 120 8.07 15.61 -9.79
C PRO A 120 7.98 15.80 -11.31
N GLU A 121 8.99 16.38 -11.98
CA GLU A 121 8.97 16.54 -13.43
C GLU A 121 9.26 15.23 -14.18
N THR A 122 9.99 14.32 -13.53
CA THR A 122 10.43 13.05 -14.13
C THR A 122 9.74 11.83 -13.52
N THR A 123 9.00 11.99 -12.42
CA THR A 123 8.32 10.89 -11.73
C THR A 123 6.85 10.82 -12.16
N ASP A 124 6.48 9.75 -12.88
CA ASP A 124 5.09 9.50 -13.29
C ASP A 124 4.21 9.02 -12.11
N TYR A 125 4.77 8.17 -11.24
CA TYR A 125 4.05 7.55 -10.13
C TYR A 125 4.85 7.60 -8.83
N LEU A 126 4.17 7.92 -7.72
CA LEU A 126 4.78 8.00 -6.41
C LEU A 126 3.97 7.23 -5.37
N MET A 127 4.63 6.30 -4.68
CA MET A 127 4.11 5.66 -3.48
C MET A 127 5.02 6.01 -2.29
N GLY A 128 4.55 6.91 -1.43
CA GLY A 128 5.18 7.29 -0.18
C GLY A 128 4.50 6.62 1.01
N GLU A 129 5.09 5.57 1.55
CA GLU A 129 4.59 4.90 2.76
C GLU A 129 5.47 5.22 3.96
N PHE A 130 5.08 6.25 4.69
CA PHE A 130 5.65 6.72 5.95
C PHE A 130 4.96 6.03 7.13
N VAL A 131 5.37 6.36 8.35
CA VAL A 131 4.79 5.73 9.55
C VAL A 131 3.39 6.25 9.85
N VAL A 132 2.53 5.35 10.34
CA VAL A 132 1.50 5.64 11.37
C VAL A 132 1.41 4.49 12.37
#